data_AF-A0A388QPT6-F1
#
_entry.id   AF-A0A388QPT6-F1
#
_cell.length_a   1.000
_cell.length_b   1.000
_cell.length_c   1.000
_cell.angle_alpha   90.00
_cell.angle_beta   90.00
_cell.angle_gamma   90.00
#
_symmetry.space_group_name_H-M   'P 1'
#
loop_
_entity.id
_entity.type
_entity.pdbx_description
1 polymer ?
#
loop_
_entity_poly.entity_id
_entity_poly.type
_entity_poly.pdbx_seq_one_letter_code
_entity_poly.pdbx_strand_id
1 'polypeptide(L)' 'MTPAQLSASALADAVPPADLSPEGRALWFTRRGDWEQAHLIDQNTETPTGAWIHALLHLIEGDLSNARDWFIEAGEVLK' A
#
# COMPACT_ATOMS: atom_id res chain seq x y z
N MET A 1 5.34 15.01 -2.98
CA MET A 1 4.01 15.17 -2.35
C MET A 1 4.09 14.79 -0.87
N THR A 2 3.37 15.45 0.04
CA THR A 2 3.30 15.06 1.46
C THR A 2 2.24 13.98 1.71
N PRO A 3 2.26 13.25 2.85
CA PRO A 3 1.21 12.26 3.17
C PRO A 3 -0.21 12.86 3.23
N ALA A 4 -0.35 14.09 3.74
CA ALA A 4 -1.64 14.77 3.79
C ALA A 4 -2.17 15.10 2.39
N GLN A 5 -1.30 15.53 1.48
CA GLN A 5 -1.64 15.76 0.08
C GLN A 5 -2.00 14.45 -0.63
N LEU A 6 -1.27 13.35 -0.36
CA LEU A 6 -1.61 12.02 -0.86
C LEU A 6 -3.03 11.64 -0.47
N SER A 7 -3.31 11.71 0.83
CA SER A 7 -4.60 11.34 1.39
C SER A 7 -5.74 12.19 0.85
N ALA A 8 -5.54 13.51 0.74
CA ALA A 8 -6.54 14.40 0.16
C ALA A 8 -6.82 14.09 -1.32
N SER A 9 -5.77 13.88 -2.14
CA SER A 9 -5.93 13.54 -3.55
C SER A 9 -6.64 12.18 -3.74
N ALA A 10 -6.33 11.19 -2.90
CA ALA A 10 -6.96 9.86 -2.95
C ALA A 10 -8.47 9.91 -2.70
N LEU A 11 -8.94 10.91 -1.95
CA LEU A 11 -10.36 11.13 -1.67
C LEU A 11 -11.08 11.98 -2.72
N ALA A 12 -10.36 12.83 -3.47
CA ALA A 12 -10.96 13.87 -4.30
C ALA A 12 -10.79 13.63 -5.81
N ASP A 13 -9.61 13.16 -6.23
CA ASP A 13 -9.25 13.11 -7.65
C ASP A 13 -9.68 11.78 -8.28
N ALA A 14 -9.92 11.74 -9.59
CA ALA A 14 -10.35 10.49 -10.26
C ALA A 14 -9.22 9.45 -10.44
N VAL A 15 -7.97 9.92 -10.53
CA VAL A 15 -6.78 9.12 -10.84
C VAL A 15 -5.60 9.60 -9.97
N PRO A 16 -4.61 8.73 -9.68
CA PRO A 16 -3.44 9.13 -8.90
C PRO A 16 -2.58 10.17 -9.64
N PRO A 17 -1.87 11.05 -8.93
CA PRO A 17 -0.85 11.91 -9.52
C PRO A 17 0.18 11.10 -10.32
N ALA A 18 0.56 11.60 -11.50
CA ALA A 18 1.38 10.86 -12.46
C ALA A 18 2.83 10.64 -11.99
N ASP A 19 3.32 11.46 -11.06
CA ASP A 19 4.70 11.46 -10.55
C ASP A 19 4.90 10.58 -9.31
N LEU A 20 3.87 9.82 -8.88
CA LEU A 20 4.01 8.89 -7.77
C LEU A 20 4.86 7.67 -8.15
N SER A 21 5.72 7.26 -7.21
CA SER A 21 6.37 5.94 -7.27
C SER A 21 5.31 4.82 -7.24
N PRO A 22 5.67 3.58 -7.61
CA PRO A 22 4.77 2.43 -7.46
C PRO A 22 4.15 2.35 -6.05
N GLU A 23 4.97 2.44 -5.00
CA GLU A 23 4.54 2.41 -3.60
C GLU A 23 3.61 3.57 -3.25
N GLY A 24 3.89 4.77 -3.78
CA GLY A 24 3.03 5.94 -3.61
C GLY A 24 1.66 5.75 -4.25
N ARG A 25 1.61 5.10 -5.43
CA ARG A 25 0.34 4.76 -6.10
C ARG A 25 -0.42 3.69 -5.33
N ALA A 26 0.26 2.66 -4.82
CA ALA A 26 -0.37 1.63 -4.00
C ALA A 26 -1.05 2.26 -2.76
N LEU A 27 -0.32 3.08 -1.99
CA LEU A 27 -0.88 3.82 -0.85
C LEU A 27 -2.07 4.72 -1.23
N TRP A 28 -2.03 5.32 -2.42
CA TRP A 28 -3.13 6.15 -2.92
C TRP A 28 -4.40 5.32 -3.16
N PHE A 29 -4.28 4.15 -3.82
CA PHE A 29 -5.40 3.23 -4.02
C PHE A 29 -5.89 2.60 -2.71
N THR A 30 -4.98 2.22 -1.80
CA THR A 30 -5.31 1.78 -0.45
C THR A 30 -6.18 2.80 0.27
N ARG A 31 -5.77 4.08 0.24
CA ARG A 31 -6.49 5.16 0.90
C ARG A 31 -7.87 5.45 0.28
N ARG A 32 -8.00 5.25 -1.03
CA ARG A 32 -9.25 5.37 -1.78
C ARG A 32 -10.24 4.24 -1.49
N GLY A 33 -9.76 3.11 -0.96
CA GLY A 33 -10.54 1.91 -0.73
C GLY A 33 -10.54 0.92 -1.90
N ASP A 34 -9.67 1.14 -2.89
CA ASP A 34 -9.49 0.24 -4.03
C ASP A 34 -8.30 -0.70 -3.75
N TRP A 35 -8.54 -1.67 -2.87
CA TRP A 35 -7.49 -2.56 -2.37
C TRP A 35 -6.99 -3.53 -3.44
N GLU A 36 -7.84 -3.89 -4.41
CA GLU A 36 -7.43 -4.73 -5.54
C GLU A 36 -6.35 -4.07 -6.39
N GLN A 37 -6.54 -2.79 -6.76
CA GLN A 37 -5.51 -2.05 -7.49
C GLN A 37 -4.23 -1.85 -6.68
N ALA A 38 -4.36 -1.64 -5.36
CA ALA A 38 -3.20 -1.52 -4.49
C ALA A 38 -2.38 -2.83 -4.46
N HIS A 39 -3.04 -3.97 -4.25
CA HIS A 39 -2.42 -5.30 -4.30
C HIS A 39 -1.73 -5.58 -5.64
N LEU A 40 -2.37 -5.26 -6.76
CA LEU A 40 -1.79 -5.43 -8.10
C LEU A 40 -0.51 -4.63 -8.29
N ILE A 41 -0.38 -3.45 -7.67
CA ILE A 41 0.84 -2.65 -7.74
C ILE A 41 1.92 -3.24 -6.83
N ASP A 42 1.58 -3.55 -5.59
CA ASP A 42 2.56 -4.01 -4.59
C ASP A 42 3.09 -5.41 -4.88
N GLN A 43 2.27 -6.33 -5.41
CA GLN A 43 2.75 -7.66 -5.80
C GLN A 43 3.81 -7.63 -6.91
N ASN A 44 3.85 -6.54 -7.70
CA ASN A 44 4.84 -6.34 -8.76
C ASN A 44 6.02 -5.47 -8.29
N THR A 45 5.99 -5.04 -7.03
CA THR A 45 7.01 -4.17 -6.42
C THR A 45 7.83 -5.00 -5.43
N GLU A 46 8.91 -5.61 -5.91
CA GLU A 46 9.83 -6.43 -5.11
C GLU A 46 10.78 -5.56 -4.26
N THR A 47 10.22 -4.72 -3.39
CA THR A 47 10.96 -3.87 -2.46
C THR A 47 10.49 -4.10 -1.03
N PRO A 48 11.35 -3.88 0.00
CA PRO A 48 10.92 -3.96 1.40
C PRO A 48 9.74 -3.03 1.70
N THR A 49 9.68 -1.87 1.04
CA THR A 49 8.55 -0.94 1.17
C THR A 49 7.27 -1.49 0.54
N GLY A 50 7.34 -2.11 -0.64
CA GLY A 50 6.20 -2.78 -1.27
C GLY A 50 5.65 -3.91 -0.41
N ALA A 51 6.54 -4.78 0.11
CA ALA A 51 6.17 -5.84 1.06
C ALA A 51 5.49 -5.29 2.32
N TRP A 52 5.98 -4.17 2.85
CA TRP A 52 5.36 -3.52 4.02
C TRP A 52 3.95 -2.99 3.72
N ILE A 53 3.73 -2.40 2.55
CA ILE A 53 2.40 -1.90 2.14
C ILE A 53 1.45 -3.07 1.89
N HIS A 54 1.92 -4.16 1.28
CA HIS A 54 1.17 -5.40 1.11
C HIS A 54 0.74 -5.98 2.47
N ALA A 55 1.65 -5.99 3.45
CA ALA A 55 1.33 -6.39 4.82
C ALA A 55 0.24 -5.50 5.45
N LEU A 56 0.34 -4.18 5.25
CA LEU A 56 -0.66 -3.23 5.73
C LEU A 56 -2.03 -3.46 5.06
N LEU A 57 -2.08 -3.78 3.77
CA LEU A 57 -3.33 -4.09 3.06
C LEU A 57 -4.04 -5.29 3.69
N HIS A 58 -3.32 -6.40 3.90
CA HIS A 58 -3.90 -7.57 4.56
C HIS A 58 -4.32 -7.29 6.00
N LEU A 59 -3.61 -6.41 6.71
CA LEU A 59 -4.02 -5.99 8.05
C LEU A 59 -5.35 -5.23 8.02
N ILE A 60 -5.56 -4.35 7.03
CA ILE A 60 -6.82 -3.62 6.83
C ILE A 60 -7.97 -4.60 6.46
N GLU A 61 -7.68 -5.62 5.67
CA GLU A 61 -8.63 -6.68 5.27
C GLU A 61 -8.97 -7.65 6.42
N GLY A 62 -8.18 -7.65 7.50
CA GLY A 62 -8.31 -8.58 8.61
C GLY A 62 -7.65 -9.94 8.39
N ASP A 63 -6.84 -10.09 7.34
CA ASP A 63 -6.03 -11.28 7.08
C ASP A 63 -4.70 -11.20 7.84
N LEU A 64 -4.78 -11.42 9.15
CA LEU A 64 -3.64 -11.26 10.07
C LEU A 64 -2.50 -12.23 9.78
N SER A 65 -2.78 -13.41 9.21
CA SER A 65 -1.74 -14.40 8.91
C SER A 65 -0.89 -13.93 7.73
N ASN A 66 -1.53 -13.55 6.62
CA ASN A 66 -0.79 -13.04 5.47
C ASN A 66 -0.11 -11.71 5.77
N ALA A 67 -0.77 -10.82 6.53
CA ALA A 67 -0.15 -9.57 6.97
C ALA A 67 1.18 -9.84 7.70
N ARG A 68 1.21 -10.82 8.61
CA ARG A 68 2.41 -11.20 9.34
C ARG A 68 3.52 -11.70 8.42
N ASP A 69 3.19 -12.59 7.49
CA ASP A 69 4.18 -13.17 6.57
C ASP A 69 4.82 -12.08 5.70
N TRP A 70 4.03 -11.12 5.22
CA TRP A 70 4.54 -9.98 4.46
C TRP A 70 5.35 -8.98 5.30
N PHE A 71 5.01 -8.76 6.58
CA PHE A 71 5.88 -7.95 7.45
C PHE A 71 7.25 -8.61 7.62
N ILE A 72 7.30 -9.94 7.78
CA ILE A 72 8.57 -10.68 7.86
C ILE A 72 9.37 -10.51 6.57
N GLU A 73 8.73 -10.63 5.41
CA GLU A 73 9.35 -10.40 4.09
C GLU A 73 9.89 -8.97 3.95
N ALA A 74 9.19 -7.98 4.52
CA ALA A 74 9.64 -6.59 4.58
C ALA A 74 10.84 -6.38 5.51
N GLY A 75 11.30 -7.40 6.24
CA GLY A 75 12.36 -7.32 7.23
C GLY A 75 11.89 -6.83 8.61
N GLU A 76 10.57 -6.75 8.82
CA GLU A 76 9.96 -6.36 10.09
C GLU A 76 9.56 -7.60 10.89
N VAL A 77 9.96 -7.65 12.16
CA VAL A 77 9.43 -8.65 13.10
C VAL A 77 8.34 -7.96 13.90
N LEU A 78 7.06 -8.28 13.62
CA LEU A 78 5.96 -7.89 14.51
C LEU A 78 6.25 -8.48 15.91
N LYS A 79 6.54 -7.62 16.88
CA LYS A 79 6.79 -7.98 18.28
C LYS A 79 5.51 -7.91 19.10
#